data_AF-A0A2I8VJ02-F1
#
_entry.id   AF-A0A2I8VJ02-F1
#
_cell.length_a   1.000
_cell.length_b   1.000
_cell.length_c   1.000
_cell.angle_alpha   90.00
_cell.angle_beta   90.00
_cell.angle_gamma   90.00
#
_symmetry.space_group_name_H-M   'P 1'
#
loop_
_entity.id
_entity.type
_entity.pdbx_description
1 polymer ?
#
loop_
_entity_poly.entity_id
_entity_poly.type
_entity_poly.pdbx_seq_one_letter_code
_entity_poly.pdbx_strand_id
1 'polypeptide(L)'
;MTLELWQLGGVLLLNVVLGALLVVGVFAFMERRVTLGAAGGILVGAALIYAQATLGETWLNVTVAEMKLLVLAAAVGAVVGVVGVVLAVEPELDPKERAARKRRKAAGR
;
A
#
# COMPACT_ATOMS: atom_id res chain seq x y z
N MET A 1 0.27 10.12 27.86
CA MET A 1 1.67 10.41 27.51
C MET A 1 1.68 10.83 26.06
N THR A 2 2.40 11.88 25.70
CA THR A 2 2.52 12.34 24.30
C THR A 2 3.57 11.50 23.57
N LEU A 3 3.25 11.04 22.35
CA LEU A 3 4.21 10.36 21.47
C LEU A 3 5.36 11.31 21.10
N GLU A 4 6.59 10.89 21.38
CA GLU A 4 7.79 11.66 21.03
C GLU A 4 8.07 11.60 19.52
N LEU A 5 8.59 12.70 18.95
CA LEU A 5 8.82 12.82 17.50
C LEU A 5 9.74 11.70 16.96
N TRP A 6 10.72 11.28 17.75
CA TRP A 6 11.61 10.18 17.38
C TRP A 6 10.90 8.82 17.31
N GLN A 7 9.95 8.56 18.20
CA GLN A 7 9.14 7.34 18.16
C GLN A 7 8.25 7.32 16.92
N LEU A 8 7.60 8.45 16.61
CA LEU A 8 6.81 8.61 15.38
C LEU A 8 7.65 8.39 14.12
N GLY A 9 8.85 8.98 14.07
CA GLY A 9 9.79 8.79 12.96
C GLY A 9 10.23 7.33 12.80
N GLY A 10 10.55 6.65 13.90
CA GLY A 10 10.91 5.24 13.89
C GLY A 10 9.78 4.33 13.41
N VAL A 11 8.56 4.55 13.90
CA VAL A 11 7.37 3.80 13.48
C VAL A 11 7.05 4.03 12.01
N LEU A 12 7.18 5.27 11.53
CA LEU A 12 6.99 5.60 10.11
C LEU A 12 8.01 4.84 9.24
N LEU A 13 9.29 4.91 9.59
CA LEU A 13 10.34 4.24 8.83
C LEU A 13 10.12 2.73 8.78
N LEU A 14 9.79 2.11 9.92
CA LEU A 14 9.50 0.69 10.01
C LEU A 14 8.31 0.31 9.09
N ASN A 15 7.25 1.11 9.09
CA ASN A 15 6.10 0.88 8.21
C ASN A 15 6.46 0.99 6.73
N VAL A 16 7.26 1.98 6.35
CA VAL A 16 7.73 2.13 4.96
C VAL A 16 8.55 0.92 4.53
N VAL A 17 9.48 0.46 5.38
CA VAL A 17 10.32 -0.71 5.08
C VAL A 17 9.47 -1.98 4.94
N LEU A 18 8.57 -2.24 5.90
CA LEU A 18 7.71 -3.41 5.87
C LEU A 18 6.74 -3.38 4.69
N GLY A 19 6.17 -2.21 4.38
CA GLY A 19 5.32 -2.00 3.21
C GLY A 19 6.07 -2.26 1.91
N ALA A 20 7.29 -1.72 1.75
CA ALA A 20 8.12 -1.97 0.58
C ALA A 20 8.46 -3.46 0.41
N LEU A 21 8.85 -4.14 1.50
CA LEU A 21 9.12 -5.58 1.48
C LEU A 21 7.89 -6.40 1.10
N LEU A 22 6.71 -6.04 1.64
CA LEU A 22 5.45 -6.68 1.28
C LEU A 22 5.16 -6.51 -0.20
N VAL A 23 5.30 -5.30 -0.74
CA VAL A 23 5.09 -5.01 -2.17
C VAL A 23 6.02 -5.85 -3.03
N VAL A 24 7.33 -5.85 -2.73
CA VAL A 24 8.33 -6.67 -3.46
C VAL A 24 7.96 -8.16 -3.41
N GLY A 25 7.57 -8.66 -2.23
CA GLY A 25 7.15 -10.05 -2.06
C GLY A 25 5.90 -10.39 -2.88
N VAL A 26 4.90 -9.52 -2.87
CA VAL A 26 3.67 -9.70 -3.66
C VAL A 26 3.96 -9.69 -5.15
N PHE A 27 4.78 -8.75 -5.64
CA PHE A 27 5.19 -8.73 -7.05
C PHE A 27 5.92 -10.01 -7.46
N ALA A 28 6.90 -10.46 -6.67
CA ALA A 28 7.61 -11.70 -6.94
C ALA A 28 6.68 -12.94 -6.97
N PHE A 29 5.63 -12.96 -6.15
CA PHE A 29 4.61 -14.01 -6.20
C PHE A 29 3.67 -13.87 -7.41
N MET A 30 3.30 -12.64 -7.77
CA MET A 30 2.46 -12.36 -8.93
C MET A 30 3.11 -12.78 -10.24
N GLU A 31 4.44 -12.65 -10.37
CA GLU A 31 5.19 -13.15 -11.53
C GLU A 31 5.00 -14.66 -11.75
N ARG A 32 4.84 -15.44 -10.68
CA ARG A 32 4.60 -16.89 -10.77
C ARG A 32 3.14 -17.21 -11.03
N ARG A 33 2.22 -16.63 -10.23
CA ARG A 33 0.77 -16.79 -10.39
C ARG A 33 0.04 -15.56 -9.83
N VAL A 34 -0.57 -14.78 -10.73
CA VAL A 34 -1.31 -13.55 -10.41
C VAL A 34 -2.37 -13.75 -9.32
N THR A 35 -3.18 -14.81 -9.40
CA THR A 35 -4.24 -15.08 -8.43
C THR A 35 -3.71 -15.40 -7.03
N LEU A 36 -2.62 -16.17 -6.93
CA LEU A 36 -1.97 -16.48 -5.65
C LEU A 36 -1.26 -15.25 -5.08
N GLY A 37 -0.61 -14.44 -5.93
CA GLY A 37 0.01 -13.19 -5.50
C GLY A 37 -1.00 -12.19 -4.96
N ALA A 38 -2.14 -12.03 -5.63
CA ALA A 38 -3.20 -11.13 -5.18
C ALA A 38 -3.86 -11.59 -3.87
N ALA A 39 -4.34 -12.84 -3.82
CA ALA A 39 -5.00 -13.35 -2.61
C ALA A 39 -4.02 -13.48 -1.43
N GLY A 40 -2.81 -13.97 -1.68
CA GLY A 40 -1.75 -14.08 -0.68
C GLY A 40 -1.30 -12.71 -0.18
N GLY A 41 -1.14 -11.73 -1.07
CA GLY A 41 -0.79 -10.36 -0.71
C GLY A 41 -1.84 -9.70 0.18
N ILE A 42 -3.13 -9.89 -0.11
CA ILE A 42 -4.22 -9.40 0.74
C ILE A 42 -4.16 -10.05 2.13
N LEU A 43 -4.04 -11.37 2.19
CA LEU A 43 -4.02 -12.09 3.47
C LEU A 43 -2.79 -11.74 4.32
N VAL A 44 -1.60 -11.75 3.73
CA VAL A 44 -0.35 -11.45 4.42
C VAL A 44 -0.30 -9.96 4.81
N GLY A 45 -0.76 -9.07 3.94
CA GLY A 45 -0.86 -7.65 4.25
C GLY A 45 -1.83 -7.38 5.40
N ALA A 46 -3.01 -8.01 5.40
CA ALA A 46 -3.97 -7.88 6.50
C ALA A 46 -3.40 -8.41 7.83
N ALA A 47 -2.74 -9.57 7.81
CA ALA A 47 -2.09 -10.15 8.98
C ALA A 47 -0.98 -9.24 9.52
N LEU A 48 -0.17 -8.65 8.63
CA LEU A 48 0.90 -7.72 9.00
C LEU A 48 0.34 -6.44 9.65
N ILE A 49 -0.70 -5.85 9.05
CA ILE A 49 -1.36 -4.65 9.61
C ILE A 49 -1.98 -4.96 10.96
N TYR A 50 -2.64 -6.12 11.12
CA TYR A 50 -3.21 -6.54 12.41
C TYR A 50 -2.13 -6.68 13.49
N ALA A 51 -1.01 -7.32 13.16
CA ALA A 51 0.12 -7.47 14.07
C ALA A 51 0.72 -6.10 14.47
N GLN A 52 0.90 -5.20 13.49
CA GLN A 52 1.39 -3.85 13.75
C GLN A 52 0.42 -3.03 14.61
N ALA A 53 -0.88 -3.13 14.37
CA ALA A 53 -1.90 -2.45 15.16
C ALA A 53 -1.91 -2.95 16.61
N THR A 54 -1.83 -4.27 16.81
CA THR A 54 -1.79 -4.90 18.15
C THR A 54 -0.53 -4.54 18.92
N LEU A 55 0.63 -4.61 18.26
CA LEU A 55 1.91 -4.21 18.85
C LEU A 55 1.95 -2.70 19.14
N GLY A 56 1.43 -1.88 18.23
CA GLY A 56 1.31 -0.43 18.42
C GLY A 56 0.45 -0.08 19.63
N GLU A 57 -0.71 -0.73 19.79
CA GLU A 57 -1.56 -0.57 20.97
C GLU A 57 -0.80 -0.91 22.27
N THR A 58 -0.11 -2.05 22.27
CA THR A 58 0.61 -2.56 23.45
C THR A 58 1.83 -1.69 23.80
N TRP A 59 2.60 -1.25 22.80
CA TRP A 59 3.91 -0.61 23.01
C TRP A 59 3.82 0.89 23.17
N LEU A 60 2.85 1.54 22.51
CA LEU A 60 2.73 2.99 22.50
C LEU A 60 1.64 3.51 23.47
N ASN A 61 0.85 2.63 24.10
CA ASN A 61 -0.21 2.98 25.06
C ASN A 61 -1.06 4.17 24.57
N VAL A 62 -1.53 4.06 23.32
CA VAL A 62 -2.13 5.16 22.57
C VAL A 62 -3.56 5.39 23.00
N THR A 63 -3.97 6.64 23.17
CA THR A 63 -5.37 6.98 23.45
C THR A 63 -6.25 6.80 22.20
N VAL A 64 -7.57 6.66 22.38
CA VAL A 64 -8.53 6.56 21.26
C VAL A 64 -8.44 7.76 20.32
N ALA A 65 -8.15 8.96 20.84
CA ALA A 65 -8.01 10.17 20.04
C ALA A 65 -6.76 10.14 19.15
N GLU A 66 -5.62 9.73 19.70
CA GLU A 66 -4.36 9.59 18.95
C GLU A 66 -4.45 8.47 17.90
N MET A 67 -5.10 7.34 18.24
CA MET A 67 -5.31 6.24 17.30
C MET A 67 -6.12 6.69 16.07
N LYS A 68 -7.15 7.54 16.24
CA LYS A 68 -7.90 8.12 15.12
C LYS A 68 -7.01 8.97 14.21
N LEU A 69 -6.11 9.78 14.78
CA LEU A 69 -5.19 10.60 13.99
C LEU A 69 -4.18 9.74 13.22
N LEU A 70 -3.66 8.68 13.84
CA LEU A 70 -2.73 7.74 13.19
C LEU A 70 -3.42 6.99 12.04
N VAL A 71 -4.66 6.54 12.23
CA VAL A 71 -5.45 5.89 11.17
C VAL A 71 -5.73 6.85 10.01
N LEU A 72 -6.11 8.11 10.31
CA LEU A 72 -6.30 9.13 9.29
C LEU A 72 -5.00 9.41 8.51
N ALA A 73 -3.88 9.55 9.22
CA ALA A 73 -2.56 9.75 8.60
C ALA A 73 -2.17 8.56 7.71
N ALA A 74 -2.41 7.33 8.15
CA ALA A 74 -2.16 6.13 7.36
C ALA A 74 -3.05 6.08 6.11
N ALA A 75 -4.34 6.40 6.23
CA ALA A 75 -5.27 6.42 5.10
C ALA A 75 -4.89 7.49 4.06
N VAL A 76 -4.55 8.71 4.52
CA VAL A 76 -4.06 9.78 3.65
C VAL A 76 -2.75 9.36 2.97
N GLY A 77 -1.81 8.80 3.73
CA GLY A 77 -0.54 8.30 3.19
C GLY A 77 -0.73 7.21 2.12
N ALA A 78 -1.66 6.28 2.34
CA ALA A 78 -1.99 5.25 1.37
C ALA A 78 -2.58 5.84 0.08
N VAL A 79 -3.52 6.78 0.19
CA VAL A 79 -4.11 7.46 -0.99
C VAL A 79 -3.05 8.23 -1.75
N VAL A 80 -2.23 9.05 -1.06
CA VAL A 80 -1.14 9.80 -1.68
C VAL A 80 -0.13 8.88 -2.35
N GLY A 81 0.21 7.76 -1.71
CA GLY A 81 1.11 6.75 -2.28
C GLY A 81 0.55 6.12 -3.55
N VAL A 82 -0.70 5.67 -3.53
CA VAL A 82 -1.35 5.07 -4.70
C VAL A 82 -1.49 6.09 -5.84
N VAL A 83 -1.99 7.29 -5.55
CA VAL A 83 -2.13 8.37 -6.55
C VAL A 83 -0.76 8.74 -7.12
N GLY A 84 0.26 8.89 -6.27
CA GLY A 84 1.62 9.20 -6.68
C GLY A 84 2.18 8.15 -7.64
N VAL A 85 2.00 6.86 -7.32
CA VAL A 85 2.44 5.76 -8.20
C VAL A 85 1.67 5.76 -9.52
N VAL A 86 0.34 5.91 -9.50
CA VAL A 86 -0.49 5.93 -10.73
C VAL A 86 -0.15 7.12 -11.63
N LEU A 87 0.20 8.27 -11.06
CA LEU A 87 0.61 9.45 -11.82
C LEU A 87 2.04 9.32 -12.36
N ALA A 88 2.94 8.65 -11.63
CA ALA A 88 4.32 8.44 -12.04
C ALA A 88 4.51 7.27 -13.02
N VAL A 89 3.65 6.25 -12.94
CA VAL A 89 3.75 5.01 -13.70
C VAL A 89 2.48 4.83 -14.53
N GLU A 90 2.60 4.85 -15.86
CA GLU A 90 1.49 4.48 -16.73
C GLU A 90 1.12 3.01 -16.49
N PRO A 91 -0.12 2.68 -16.09
CA PRO A 91 -0.55 1.30 -15.96
C PRO A 91 -0.51 0.62 -17.34
N GLU A 92 0.11 -0.55 -17.42
CA GLU A 92 0.13 -1.33 -18.65
C GLU A 92 -1.30 -1.79 -18.99
N LEU A 93 -1.90 -1.16 -20.00
CA LEU A 93 -3.17 -1.60 -20.57
C LEU A 93 -3.04 -3.04 -21.09
N ASP A 94 -4.05 -3.87 -20.82
CA ASP A 94 -4.18 -5.20 -21.39
C ASP A 94 -3.96 -5.14 -22.92
N PRO A 95 -3.23 -6.10 -23.53
CA PRO A 95 -3.01 -6.14 -24.98
C PRO A 95 -4.29 -5.93 -25.81
N LYS A 96 -5.45 -6.39 -25.33
CA LYS A 96 -6.75 -6.20 -25.97
C LYS A 96 -7.22 -4.74 -25.92
N GLU A 97 -7.03 -4.07 -24.80
CA GLU A 97 -7.36 -2.64 -24.63
C GLU A 97 -6.38 -1.73 -25.41
N ARG A 98 -5.09 -2.09 -25.48
CA ARG A 98 -4.12 -1.41 -26.35
C ARG A 98 -4.54 -1.50 -27.82
N ALA A 99 -4.98 -2.68 -28.27
CA ALA A 99 -5.46 -2.87 -29.64
C ALA A 99 -6.75 -2.06 -29.90
N ALA A 100 -7.70 -2.05 -28.96
CA ALA A 100 -8.93 -1.28 -29.07
C ALA A 100 -8.66 0.24 -29.11
N ARG A 101 -7.74 0.74 -28.28
CA ARG A 101 -7.34 2.16 -28.26
C ARG A 101 -6.64 2.57 -29.56
N LYS A 102 -5.78 1.72 -30.12
CA LYS A 102 -5.17 1.95 -31.46
C LYS A 102 -6.24 2.02 -32.55
N ARG A 103 -7.23 1.11 -32.54
CA ARG A 103 -8.34 1.12 -33.50
C ARG A 103 -9.18 2.40 -33.38
N ARG A 104 -9.48 2.87 -32.17
CA ARG A 104 -10.19 4.15 -31.96
C ARG A 104 -9.40 5.37 -32.46
N LYS A 105 -8.08 5.40 -32.23
CA LYS A 105 -7.21 6.47 -32.77
C LYS A 105 -7.10 6.45 -34.29
N ALA A 106 -7.15 5.26 -34.90
CA ALA A 106 -7.11 5.11 -36.35
C ALA A 106 -8.45 5.44 -37.03
N ALA A 107 -9.58 5.19 -36.36
CA ALA A 107 -10.93 5.47 -36.88
C ALA A 107 -11.39 6.93 -36.69
N GLY A 108 -10.66 7.72 -35.90
CA GLY A 108 -10.93 9.15 -35.65
C GLY A 108 -10.08 10.11 -36.49
N ARG A 109 -9.44 9.62 -37.58
CA ARG A 109 -8.75 10.41 -38.59
C ARG A 109 -9.39 10.19 -39.95
#